data_AF-A0A9X2VWR5-F1
#
_entry.id   AF-A0A9X2VWR5-F1
#
_cell.length_a   1.000
_cell.length_b   1.000
_cell.length_c   1.000
_cell.angle_alpha   90.00
_cell.angle_beta   90.00
_cell.angle_gamma   90.00
#
_symmetry.space_group_name_H-M   'P 1'
#
loop_
_entity.id
_entity.type
_entity.pdbx_description
1 polymer ?
#
loop_
_entity_poly.entity_id
_entity_poly.type
_entity_poly.pdbx_seq_one_letter_code
_entity_poly.pdbx_strand_id
1 'polypeptide(L)'
;MLPAGTEVDRFGTPEGRVLAAAGTRFAGRSLPPTDLAAGYRRYVLTQPLPVWRTISVGWFGQPGGGTRYRTTYPVADLVALGYLMELT
;
A
#
# COMPACT_ATOMS: atom_id res chain seq x y z
N MET A 1 0.87 4.73 14.15
CA MET A 1 -0.26 3.78 14.04
C MET A 1 -1.18 4.25 12.94
N LEU A 2 -1.63 3.35 12.08
CA LEU A 2 -2.72 3.58 11.14
C LEU A 2 -3.99 2.97 11.75
N PRO A 3 -5.10 3.72 11.89
CA PRO A 3 -6.27 3.24 12.63
C PRO A 3 -7.03 2.16 11.85
N ALA A 4 -7.78 1.34 12.59
CA ALA A 4 -8.78 0.44 12.00
C ALA A 4 -9.79 1.23 11.16
N GLY A 5 -10.34 0.58 10.14
CA GLY A 5 -11.21 1.21 9.14
C GLY A 5 -10.47 2.02 8.07
N THR A 6 -9.15 2.21 8.18
CA THR A 6 -8.40 2.91 7.12
C THR A 6 -8.32 2.05 5.87
N GLU A 7 -8.72 2.59 4.73
CA GLU A 7 -8.51 1.98 3.43
C GLU A 7 -7.13 2.31 2.87
N VAL A 8 -6.45 1.27 2.39
CA VAL A 8 -5.14 1.33 1.76
C VAL A 8 -5.14 0.46 0.52
N ASP A 9 -4.26 0.77 -0.43
CA ASP A 9 -4.18 0.01 -1.67
C ASP A 9 -2.72 -0.16 -2.13
N ARG A 10 -2.50 -1.07 -3.07
CA ARG A 10 -1.17 -1.29 -3.66
C ARG A 10 -1.27 -1.77 -5.10
N PHE A 11 -0.18 -1.51 -5.82
CA PHE A 11 0.19 -2.24 -7.01
C PHE A 11 1.29 -3.25 -6.63
N GLY A 12 1.30 -4.42 -7.26
CA GLY A 12 2.29 -5.46 -7.00
C GLY A 12 1.78 -6.66 -6.18
N THR A 13 2.62 -7.69 -6.07
CA THR A 13 2.27 -9.00 -5.50
C THR A 13 2.00 -8.97 -3.99
N PRO A 14 1.28 -9.94 -3.40
CA PRO A 14 0.98 -9.94 -1.96
C PRO A 14 2.20 -9.98 -1.01
N GLU A 15 3.38 -10.32 -1.51
CA GLU A 15 4.64 -10.39 -0.74
C GLU A 15 5.25 -9.01 -0.45
N GLY A 16 4.71 -7.95 -1.08
CA GLY A 16 5.13 -6.58 -0.85
C GLY A 16 4.71 -6.04 0.51
N ARG A 17 5.45 -5.02 0.98
CA ARG A 17 5.23 -4.36 2.30
C ARG A 17 4.88 -2.88 2.20
N VAL A 18 4.64 -2.40 0.99
CA VAL A 18 4.39 -0.99 0.70
C VAL A 18 2.96 -0.83 0.22
N LEU A 19 2.19 0.01 0.90
CA LEU A 19 0.84 0.40 0.53
C LEU A 19 0.78 1.93 0.40
N ALA A 20 -0.25 2.44 -0.27
CA ALA A 20 -0.57 3.85 -0.30
C ALA A 20 -1.93 4.09 0.35
N ALA A 21 -2.25 5.36 0.62
CA ALA A 21 -3.63 5.74 0.91
C ALA A 21 -4.52 5.37 -0.30
N ALA A 22 -5.70 4.80 -0.03
CA ALA A 22 -6.61 4.38 -1.08
C ALA A 22 -6.90 5.53 -2.07
N GLY A 23 -6.91 5.21 -3.36
CA GLY A 23 -7.15 6.19 -4.42
C GLY A 23 -5.93 7.04 -4.80
N THR A 24 -4.76 6.82 -4.22
CA THR A 24 -3.53 7.49 -4.66
C THR A 24 -3.26 7.18 -6.15
N ARG A 25 -3.25 8.19 -7.02
CA ARG A 25 -2.94 8.02 -8.45
C ARG A 25 -1.59 7.31 -8.66
N PHE A 26 -1.45 6.49 -9.71
CA PHE A 26 -0.22 5.71 -9.96
C PHE A 26 1.05 6.60 -9.97
N ALA A 27 0.99 7.73 -10.69
CA ALA A 27 2.06 8.73 -10.74
C ALA A 27 2.45 9.33 -9.37
N GLY A 28 1.55 9.28 -8.38
CA GLY A 28 1.82 9.73 -7.02
C GLY A 28 2.60 8.71 -6.19
N ARG A 29 2.70 7.46 -6.66
CA ARG A 29 3.35 6.35 -5.96
C ARG A 29 4.82 6.22 -6.33
N SER A 30 5.22 6.72 -7.49
CA SER A 30 6.57 6.58 -8.06
C SER A 30 7.00 5.12 -8.13
N LEU A 31 6.18 4.30 -8.78
CA LEU A 31 6.40 2.86 -8.95
C LEU A 31 6.80 2.52 -10.39
N PRO A 32 7.59 1.46 -10.61
CA PRO A 32 7.96 1.03 -11.95
C PRO A 32 6.75 0.41 -12.69
N PRO A 33 6.76 0.37 -14.04
CA PRO A 33 5.69 -0.28 -14.81
C PRO A 33 5.44 -1.75 -14.47
N THR A 34 6.44 -2.46 -13.95
CA THR A 34 6.30 -3.86 -13.51
C THR A 34 5.31 -4.03 -12.37
N ASP A 35 5.23 -3.06 -11.45
CA ASP A 35 4.27 -3.11 -10.34
C ASP A 35 2.84 -2.90 -10.85
N LEU A 36 2.66 -2.03 -11.85
CA LEU A 36 1.38 -1.83 -12.52
C LEU A 36 0.89 -3.13 -13.16
N ALA A 37 1.78 -3.85 -13.85
CA ALA A 37 1.48 -5.13 -14.49
C ALA A 37 1.19 -6.25 -13.46
N ALA A 38 1.78 -6.19 -12.27
CA ALA A 38 1.56 -7.17 -11.19
C ALA A 38 0.21 -6.99 -10.45
N GLY A 39 -0.61 -6.02 -10.88
CA GLY A 39 -2.01 -5.89 -10.50
C GLY A 39 -2.26 -4.97 -9.30
N TYR A 40 -3.51 -4.49 -9.21
CA TYR A 40 -4.00 -3.57 -8.19
C TYR A 40 -4.84 -4.32 -7.15
N ARG A 41 -4.66 -3.99 -5.87
CA ARG A 41 -5.40 -4.58 -4.74
C ARG A 41 -5.72 -3.53 -3.70
N ARG A 42 -6.87 -3.66 -3.05
CA ARG A 42 -7.36 -2.76 -1.99
C ARG A 42 -7.59 -3.53 -0.71
N TYR A 43 -7.37 -2.87 0.41
CA TYR A 43 -7.53 -3.45 1.73
C TYR A 43 -8.14 -2.43 2.68
N VAL A 44 -8.85 -2.92 3.69
CA VAL A 44 -9.21 -2.15 4.88
C VAL A 44 -8.49 -2.73 6.08
N LEU A 45 -7.97 -1.85 6.95
CA LEU A 45 -7.41 -2.25 8.24
C LEU A 45 -8.54 -2.70 9.15
N THR A 46 -8.49 -3.91 9.66
CA THR A 46 -9.46 -4.45 10.63
C THR A 46 -9.11 -4.05 12.07
N GLN A 47 -7.85 -3.71 12.32
CA GLN A 47 -7.31 -3.29 13.60
C GLN A 47 -6.17 -2.28 13.41
N PRO A 48 -5.80 -1.49 14.45
CA PRO A 48 -4.71 -0.53 14.33
C PRO A 48 -3.38 -1.20 13.98
N LEU A 49 -2.68 -0.69 12.96
CA LEU A 49 -1.42 -1.27 12.47
C LEU A 49 -0.25 -0.28 12.64
N PRO A 50 0.88 -0.67 13.26
CA PRO A 50 2.09 0.12 13.23
C PRO A 50 2.68 0.13 11.82
N VAL A 51 2.91 1.34 11.29
CA VAL A 51 3.46 1.56 9.95
C VAL A 51 4.49 2.68 9.98
N TRP A 52 5.46 2.61 9.08
CA TRP A 52 6.26 3.77 8.72
C TRP A 52 5.50 4.57 7.66
N ARG A 53 5.09 5.79 8.01
CA ARG A 53 4.43 6.73 7.09
C ARG A 53 5.45 7.70 6.53
N THR A 54 5.43 7.90 5.22
CA THR A 54 6.26 8.89 4.52
C THR A 54 5.57 9.34 3.23
N ILE A 55 6.23 10.21 2.47
CA ILE A 55 5.80 10.65 1.15
C ILE A 55 6.69 9.97 0.10
N SER A 56 6.08 9.43 -0.95
CA SER A 56 6.84 8.93 -2.11
C SER A 56 7.53 10.10 -2.80
N VAL A 57 8.86 10.04 -2.92
CA VAL A 57 9.63 11.00 -3.71
C VAL A 57 9.43 10.76 -5.21
N GLY A 58 9.77 11.74 -6.04
CA GLY A 58 9.77 11.57 -7.49
C GLY A 58 10.78 10.51 -7.93
N TRP A 59 10.34 9.52 -8.70
CA TRP A 59 11.18 8.44 -9.23
C TRP A 59 10.49 7.76 -10.43
N PHE A 60 11.21 6.95 -11.20
CA PHE A 60 10.69 6.26 -12.40
C PHE A 60 9.96 7.19 -13.39
N GLY A 61 10.45 8.41 -13.56
CA GLY A 61 9.81 9.42 -14.43
C GLY A 61 8.48 9.97 -13.93
N GLN A 62 8.15 9.73 -12.65
CA GLN A 62 6.91 10.17 -12.01
C GLN A 62 7.18 11.20 -10.92
N PRO A 63 6.23 12.12 -10.66
CA PRO A 63 6.42 13.20 -9.69
C PRO A 63 6.38 12.72 -8.23
N GLY A 64 5.75 11.58 -7.94
CA GLY A 64 5.51 11.15 -6.56
C GLY A 64 4.52 12.08 -5.83
N GLY A 65 4.74 12.27 -4.53
CA GLY A 65 3.95 13.10 -3.64
C GLY A 65 2.81 12.38 -2.92
N GLY A 66 2.55 11.11 -3.22
CA GLY A 66 1.55 10.30 -2.54
C GLY A 66 2.00 9.87 -1.14
N THR A 67 1.05 9.71 -0.22
CA THR A 67 1.32 9.10 1.09
C THR A 67 1.63 7.62 0.91
N ARG A 68 2.74 7.18 1.50
CA ARG A 68 3.21 5.79 1.50
C ARG A 68 3.28 5.24 2.91
N TYR A 69 2.75 4.04 3.09
CA TYR A 69 2.85 3.25 4.32
C TYR A 69 3.72 2.03 4.06
N ARG A 70 4.74 1.83 4.90
CA ARG A 70 5.49 0.57 4.94
C ARG A 70 5.11 -0.21 6.19
N THR A 71 4.83 -1.48 6.04
CA THR A 71 4.49 -2.42 7.12
C THR A 71 5.71 -3.26 7.51
N THR A 72 5.67 -3.86 8.70
CA THR A 72 6.71 -4.81 9.14
C THR A 72 6.63 -6.11 8.35
N TYR A 73 5.42 -6.63 8.17
CA TYR A 73 5.13 -7.89 7.47
C TYR A 73 4.58 -7.65 6.05
N PRO A 74 4.78 -8.59 5.12
CA PRO A 74 4.08 -8.65 3.83
C PRO A 74 2.56 -8.52 3.96
N VAL A 75 1.91 -8.01 2.91
CA VAL A 75 0.45 -7.90 2.87
C VAL A 75 -0.22 -9.27 2.99
N ALA A 76 0.33 -10.32 2.38
CA ALA A 76 -0.15 -11.69 2.52
C ALA A 76 -0.23 -12.12 4.00
N ASP A 77 0.83 -11.90 4.76
CA ASP A 77 0.88 -12.24 6.19
C ASP A 77 -0.11 -11.40 6.99
N LEU A 78 -0.24 -10.10 6.68
CA LEU A 78 -1.18 -9.22 7.36
C LEU A 78 -2.65 -9.59 7.08
N VAL A 79 -2.95 -10.13 5.91
CA VAL A 79 -4.26 -10.70 5.60
C VAL A 79 -4.46 -11.99 6.40
N ALA A 80 -3.49 -12.90 6.38
CA ALA A 80 -3.57 -14.17 7.12
C ALA A 80 -3.70 -13.98 8.64
N LEU A 81 -3.04 -12.96 9.19
CA LEU A 81 -3.12 -12.58 10.61
C LEU A 81 -4.35 -11.73 10.94
N GLY A 82 -5.19 -11.39 9.96
CA GLY A 82 -6.42 -10.63 10.16
C GLY A 82 -6.19 -9.17 10.56
N TYR A 83 -5.09 -8.55 10.14
CA TYR A 83 -4.85 -7.09 10.23
C TYR A 83 -5.38 -6.33 9.02
N LEU A 84 -5.42 -6.98 7.86
CA LEU A 84 -5.97 -6.47 6.61
C LEU A 84 -7.06 -7.40 6.10
N MET A 85 -8.12 -6.82 5.56
CA MET A 85 -9.13 -7.53 4.79
C MET A 85 -9.08 -7.01 3.36
N GLU A 86 -8.95 -7.90 2.38
CA GLU A 86 -8.99 -7.52 0.96
C GLU A 86 -10.41 -7.10 0.55
N LEU A 87 -10.49 -6.00 -0.19
CA LEU A 87 -11.75 -5.45 -0.70
C LEU A 87 -11.91 -5.82 -2.17
N THR A 88 -13.00 -6.51 -2.50
CA THR A 88 -13.46 -6.75 -3.89
C THR A 88 -13.93 -5.48 -4.60
#